data_AF-A0A1I2IKE0-F1
#
_entry.id   AF-A0A1I2IKE0-F1
#
_cell.length_a   1.000
_cell.length_b   1.000
_cell.length_c   1.000
_cell.angle_alpha   90.00
_cell.angle_beta   90.00
_cell.angle_gamma   90.00
#
_symmetry.space_group_name_H-M   'P 1'
#
loop_
_entity.id
_entity.type
_entity.pdbx_description
1 polymer ?
#
loop_
_entity_poly.entity_id
_entity_poly.type
_entity_poly.pdbx_seq_one_letter_code
_entity_poly.pdbx_strand_id
1 'polypeptide(L)'
;MNFESLAEMRAVLEDAVGDIDPESSKGKKRLKIIEAAVGLFVAHGYRKTSIDDIARAAGIAKGTVYLYFTTKLDVLYVACAYEKLRLFALLDGFEAPTLDARERLRQWVRASILMVAASPLLTRASAGDPDMLAALVEAMPERVGQAMADANSFMGHLLDAAVAPAQWTDEERHARSVVLQALTRFAPLVRDDPLRQGLSIEQFAETLADVFVDGMRVPDRARA
;
A
#
# COMPACT_ATOMS: atom_id res chain seq x y z
N MET A 1 6.61 22.99 -0.21
CA MET A 1 7.37 21.79 -0.61
C MET A 1 6.36 20.93 -1.34
N ASN A 2 6.45 20.89 -2.67
CA ASN A 2 5.54 20.15 -3.55
C ASN A 2 6.20 18.81 -3.83
N PHE A 3 5.47 17.73 -3.63
CA PHE A 3 5.98 16.36 -3.67
C PHE A 3 5.65 15.75 -5.04
N GLU A 4 6.65 15.20 -5.74
CA GLU A 4 6.60 14.98 -7.19
C GLU A 4 6.83 13.52 -7.65
N SER A 5 7.14 12.53 -6.79
CA SER A 5 7.44 11.17 -7.30
C SER A 5 7.21 9.99 -6.34
N LEU A 6 6.97 8.81 -6.93
CA LEU A 6 6.93 7.53 -6.22
C LEU A 6 8.26 7.22 -5.51
N ALA A 7 9.38 7.77 -5.99
CA ALA A 7 10.69 7.65 -5.35
C ALA A 7 10.69 8.19 -3.91
N GLU A 8 9.95 9.26 -3.63
CA GLU A 8 9.86 9.83 -2.27
C GLU A 8 9.10 8.91 -1.31
N MET A 9 7.97 8.35 -1.77
CA MET A 9 7.22 7.34 -1.01
C MET A 9 8.11 6.11 -0.73
N ARG A 10 8.88 5.67 -1.73
CA ARG A 10 9.84 4.58 -1.56
C ARG A 10 10.88 4.92 -0.50
N ALA A 11 11.47 6.11 -0.53
CA ALA A 11 12.46 6.55 0.44
C ALA A 11 11.91 6.59 1.87
N VAL A 12 10.64 7.02 2.06
CA VAL A 12 9.97 6.98 3.36
C VAL A 12 9.80 5.53 3.86
N LEU A 13 9.44 4.60 2.97
CA LEU A 13 9.34 3.18 3.32
C LEU A 13 10.71 2.58 3.65
N GLU A 14 11.76 2.93 2.92
CA GLU A 14 13.14 2.49 3.18
C GLU A 14 13.65 3.02 4.54
N ASP A 15 13.43 4.30 4.85
CA ASP A 15 13.75 4.90 6.15
C ASP A 15 13.00 4.20 7.31
N ALA A 16 11.70 3.94 7.11
CA ALA A 16 10.88 3.22 8.08
C ALA A 16 11.39 1.80 8.35
N VAL A 17 11.70 1.06 7.29
CA VAL A 17 12.23 -0.31 7.39
C VAL A 17 13.58 -0.30 8.10
N GLY A 18 14.44 0.65 7.75
CA GLY A 18 15.81 0.76 8.27
C GLY A 18 16.71 -0.38 7.80
N ASP A 19 17.84 -0.58 8.49
CA ASP A 19 18.84 -1.58 8.12
C ASP A 19 18.31 -3.01 8.31
N ILE A 20 18.03 -3.68 7.19
CA ILE A 20 17.68 -5.11 7.09
C ILE A 20 18.71 -5.88 6.25
N ASP A 21 19.94 -5.36 6.15
CA ASP A 21 21.02 -5.97 5.36
C ASP A 21 21.21 -7.45 5.76
N PRO A 22 21.05 -8.40 4.83
CA PRO A 22 21.23 -9.81 5.10
C PRO A 22 22.69 -10.19 5.33
N GLU A 23 23.68 -9.29 5.19
CA GLU A 23 25.07 -9.56 5.57
C GLU A 23 25.41 -9.04 6.97
N SER A 24 24.66 -8.04 7.46
CA SER A 24 24.90 -7.46 8.79
C SER A 24 24.18 -8.26 9.89
N SER A 25 24.88 -8.53 11.01
CA SER A 25 24.28 -9.24 12.16
C SER A 25 23.07 -8.48 12.75
N LYS A 26 23.11 -7.14 12.66
CA LYS A 26 22.03 -6.25 13.10
C LYS A 26 20.83 -6.34 12.14
N GLY A 27 21.07 -6.25 10.84
CA GLY A 27 20.05 -6.37 9.79
C GLY A 27 19.35 -7.72 9.80
N LYS A 28 20.10 -8.83 9.89
CA LYS A 28 19.53 -10.19 10.08
C LYS A 28 18.57 -10.27 11.26
N LYS A 29 18.93 -9.70 12.41
CA LYS A 29 18.08 -9.74 13.61
C LYS A 29 16.84 -8.87 13.45
N ARG A 30 17.00 -7.66 12.88
CA ARG A 30 15.86 -6.76 12.60
C ARG A 30 14.88 -7.43 11.64
N LEU A 31 15.38 -8.01 10.55
CA LEU A 31 14.58 -8.73 9.57
C LEU A 31 13.83 -9.91 10.19
N LYS A 32 14.50 -10.74 11.01
CA LYS A 32 13.84 -11.85 11.73
C LYS A 32 12.69 -11.38 12.63
N ILE A 33 12.85 -10.24 13.32
CA ILE A 33 11.77 -9.66 14.14
C ILE A 33 10.59 -9.26 13.25
N ILE A 34 10.87 -8.59 12.14
CA ILE A 34 9.85 -8.11 11.19
C ILE A 34 9.06 -9.30 10.60
N GLU A 35 9.76 -10.32 10.08
CA GLU A 35 9.13 -11.49 9.47
C GLU A 35 8.32 -12.30 10.51
N ALA A 36 8.84 -12.49 11.72
CA ALA A 36 8.12 -13.14 12.80
C ALA A 36 6.86 -12.36 13.19
N ALA A 37 6.94 -11.03 13.24
CA ALA A 37 5.80 -10.18 13.54
C ALA A 37 4.72 -10.25 12.46
N VAL A 38 5.09 -10.17 11.17
CA VAL A 38 4.15 -10.38 10.04
C VAL A 38 3.39 -11.69 10.22
N GLY A 39 4.11 -12.80 10.39
CA GLY A 39 3.49 -14.12 10.54
C GLY A 39 2.53 -14.21 11.73
N LEU A 40 2.93 -13.68 12.89
CA LEU A 40 2.11 -13.70 14.10
C LEU A 40 0.90 -12.78 14.01
N PHE A 41 1.05 -11.57 13.46
CA PHE A 41 -0.08 -10.66 13.26
C PHE A 41 -1.08 -11.22 12.26
N VAL A 42 -0.61 -11.87 11.19
CA VAL A 42 -1.47 -12.54 10.21
C VAL A 42 -2.19 -13.75 10.80
N ALA A 43 -1.54 -14.54 11.66
CA ALA A 43 -2.15 -15.72 12.26
C ALA A 43 -3.10 -15.38 13.42
N HIS A 44 -2.66 -14.54 14.36
CA HIS A 44 -3.32 -14.35 15.65
C HIS A 44 -3.99 -12.99 15.82
N GLY A 45 -3.66 -12.03 14.94
CA GLY A 45 -4.13 -10.64 15.04
C GLY A 45 -3.30 -9.79 16.00
N TYR A 46 -3.44 -8.48 15.87
CA TYR A 46 -2.58 -7.53 16.58
C TYR A 46 -2.71 -7.62 18.11
N ARG A 47 -3.94 -7.70 18.65
CA ARG A 47 -4.16 -7.72 20.11
C ARG A 47 -3.59 -8.97 20.78
N LYS A 48 -3.70 -10.13 20.15
CA LYS A 48 -3.28 -11.42 20.74
C LYS A 48 -1.78 -11.69 20.60
N THR A 49 -1.07 -10.94 19.77
CA THR A 49 0.38 -11.07 19.63
C THR A 49 1.11 -10.16 20.63
N SER A 50 2.04 -10.73 21.40
CA SER A 50 2.93 -9.99 22.29
C SER A 50 4.36 -9.87 21.73
N ILE A 51 5.16 -8.95 22.28
CA ILE A 51 6.60 -8.85 21.98
C ILE A 51 7.34 -10.14 22.38
N ASP A 52 6.87 -10.86 23.42
CA ASP A 52 7.46 -12.13 23.82
C ASP A 52 7.24 -13.22 22.78
N ASP A 53 6.04 -13.26 22.17
CA ASP A 53 5.74 -14.20 21.09
C ASP A 53 6.60 -13.91 19.87
N ILE A 54 6.77 -12.63 19.52
CA ILE A 54 7.64 -12.20 18.41
C ILE A 54 9.09 -12.59 18.69
N ALA A 55 9.61 -12.32 19.88
CA ALA A 55 10.97 -12.69 20.26
C ALA A 55 11.20 -14.21 20.15
N ARG A 56 10.25 -15.00 20.68
CA ARG A 56 10.29 -16.46 20.63
C ARG A 56 10.27 -16.99 19.20
N ALA A 57 9.36 -16.47 18.36
CA ALA A 57 9.25 -16.85 16.96
C ALA A 57 10.48 -16.45 16.13
N ALA A 58 11.10 -15.30 16.43
CA ALA A 58 12.34 -14.84 15.81
C ALA A 58 13.60 -15.58 16.32
N GLY A 59 13.48 -16.38 17.39
CA GLY A 59 14.60 -17.10 18.01
C GLY A 59 15.60 -16.17 18.71
N ILE A 60 15.13 -15.07 19.30
CA ILE A 60 15.96 -14.09 20.00
C ILE A 60 15.42 -13.76 21.40
N ALA A 61 16.23 -13.15 22.25
CA ALA A 61 15.78 -12.71 23.57
C ALA A 61 14.84 -11.50 23.46
N LYS A 62 13.85 -11.41 24.35
CA LYS A 62 12.92 -10.25 24.44
C LYS A 62 13.66 -8.92 24.52
N GLY A 63 14.68 -8.85 25.39
CA GLY A 63 15.51 -7.64 25.53
C GLY A 63 16.19 -7.23 24.23
N THR A 64 16.50 -8.18 23.34
CA THR A 64 17.04 -7.88 22.01
C THR A 64 16.01 -7.20 21.12
N VAL A 65 14.72 -7.55 21.19
CA VAL A 65 13.67 -6.86 20.40
C VAL A 65 13.63 -5.37 20.74
N TYR A 66 13.71 -5.04 22.03
CA TYR A 66 13.69 -3.65 22.50
C TYR A 66 14.90 -2.82 22.09
N LEU A 67 15.97 -3.43 21.57
CA LEU A 67 17.09 -2.70 20.96
C LEU A 67 16.75 -2.18 19.54
N TYR A 68 15.69 -2.70 18.91
CA TYR A 68 15.30 -2.36 17.53
C TYR A 68 13.97 -1.62 17.47
N PHE A 69 13.06 -1.90 18.41
CA PHE A 69 11.69 -1.40 18.42
C PHE A 69 11.27 -1.05 19.84
N THR A 70 10.74 0.15 20.05
CA THR A 70 10.35 0.62 21.39
C THR A 70 9.00 0.04 21.77
N THR A 71 8.09 -0.05 20.81
CA THR A 71 6.70 -0.49 21.03
C THR A 71 6.29 -1.57 20.03
N LYS A 72 5.18 -2.26 20.34
CA LYS A 72 4.54 -3.20 19.40
C LYS A 72 3.96 -2.47 18.17
N LEU A 73 3.55 -1.21 18.32
CA LEU A 73 3.12 -0.38 17.21
C LEU A 73 4.28 -0.10 16.25
N ASP A 74 5.49 0.16 16.76
CA ASP A 74 6.68 0.35 15.92
C ASP A 74 6.95 -0.90 15.07
N VAL A 75 6.81 -2.08 15.68
CA VAL A 75 6.97 -3.35 14.95
C VAL A 75 5.91 -3.50 13.86
N LEU A 76 4.64 -3.19 14.15
CA LEU A 76 3.56 -3.24 13.17
C LEU A 76 3.80 -2.27 12.02
N TYR A 77 4.15 -1.01 12.33
CA TYR A 77 4.47 0.01 11.35
C TYR A 77 5.56 -0.45 10.38
N VAL A 78 6.67 -0.93 10.94
CA VAL A 78 7.81 -1.39 10.14
C VAL A 78 7.48 -2.66 9.36
N ALA A 79 6.67 -3.57 9.91
CA ALA A 79 6.18 -4.74 9.18
C ALA A 79 5.35 -4.34 7.96
N CYS A 80 4.47 -3.35 8.08
CA CYS A 80 3.71 -2.84 6.94
C CYS A 80 4.58 -2.11 5.91
N ALA A 81 5.55 -1.32 6.36
CA ALA A 81 6.49 -0.67 5.46
C ALA A 81 7.33 -1.70 4.69
N TYR A 82 7.75 -2.77 5.36
CA TYR A 82 8.48 -3.89 4.77
C TYR A 82 7.67 -4.62 3.69
N GLU A 83 6.41 -4.97 3.97
CA GLU A 83 5.53 -5.58 2.95
C GLU A 83 5.35 -4.68 1.73
N LYS A 84 5.09 -3.37 1.95
CA LYS A 84 4.94 -2.40 0.85
C LYS A 84 6.20 -2.25 0.03
N LEU A 85 7.36 -2.14 0.67
CA LEU A 85 8.65 -1.96 -0.01
C LEU A 85 8.99 -3.16 -0.90
N ARG A 86 8.73 -4.39 -0.44
CA ARG A 86 8.93 -5.60 -1.25
C ARG A 86 8.05 -5.66 -2.51
N LEU A 87 6.89 -5.03 -2.45
CA LEU A 87 5.93 -4.98 -3.56
C LEU A 87 6.13 -3.73 -4.43
N PHE A 88 7.01 -2.81 -4.04
CA PHE A 88 7.26 -1.57 -4.76
C PHE A 88 7.84 -1.79 -6.16
N ALA A 89 8.53 -2.92 -6.39
CA ALA A 89 9.01 -3.33 -7.72
C ALA A 89 7.88 -3.52 -8.75
N LEU A 90 6.62 -3.67 -8.33
CA LEU A 90 5.47 -3.67 -9.24
C LEU A 90 5.25 -2.32 -9.93
N LEU A 91 5.88 -1.26 -9.45
CA LEU A 91 5.88 0.08 -10.03
C LEU A 91 7.14 0.35 -10.88
N ASP A 92 7.97 -0.67 -11.13
CA ASP A 92 9.14 -0.53 -12.00
C ASP A 92 8.71 -0.10 -13.41
N GLY A 93 9.40 0.90 -13.97
CA GLY A 93 9.08 1.45 -15.29
C GLY A 93 7.93 2.47 -15.32
N PHE A 94 7.26 2.72 -14.19
CA PHE A 94 6.18 3.72 -14.09
C PHE A 94 6.61 5.14 -14.53
N GLU A 95 7.85 5.51 -14.23
CA GLU A 95 8.43 6.82 -14.57
C GLU A 95 9.07 6.85 -15.97
N ALA A 96 8.89 5.80 -16.79
CA ALA A 96 9.44 5.77 -18.14
C ALA A 96 8.93 6.98 -18.96
N PRO A 97 9.84 7.79 -19.56
CA PRO A 97 9.46 9.00 -20.29
C PRO A 97 8.56 8.73 -21.51
N THR A 98 8.57 7.50 -22.01
CA THR A 98 7.81 7.06 -23.18
C THR A 98 6.34 6.74 -22.87
N LEU A 99 5.96 6.63 -21.60
CA LEU A 99 4.59 6.35 -21.21
C LEU A 99 3.75 7.62 -21.27
N ASP A 100 2.63 7.55 -21.99
CA ASP A 100 1.62 8.59 -21.92
C ASP A 100 0.94 8.58 -20.53
N ALA A 101 0.26 9.68 -20.20
CA ALA A 101 -0.35 9.85 -18.88
C ALA A 101 -1.45 8.82 -18.58
N ARG A 102 -2.15 8.33 -19.62
CA ARG A 102 -3.23 7.36 -19.48
C ARG A 102 -2.69 5.98 -19.15
N GLU A 103 -1.66 5.56 -19.86
CA GLU A 103 -0.95 4.32 -19.59
C GLU A 103 -0.26 4.36 -18.22
N ARG A 104 0.33 5.50 -17.85
CA ARG A 104 0.88 5.69 -16.51
C ARG A 104 -0.20 5.51 -15.44
N LEU A 105 -1.38 6.11 -15.60
CA LEU A 105 -2.51 5.89 -14.70
C LEU A 105 -2.94 4.42 -14.66
N ARG A 106 -3.08 3.76 -15.81
CA ARG A 106 -3.41 2.33 -15.90
C ARG A 106 -2.44 1.48 -15.08
N GLN A 107 -1.13 1.68 -15.27
CA GLN A 107 -0.09 0.97 -14.53
C GLN A 107 -0.18 1.20 -13.03
N TRP A 108 -0.43 2.45 -12.60
CA TRP A 108 -0.61 2.74 -11.18
C TRP A 108 -1.82 2.01 -10.59
N VAL A 109 -2.97 2.06 -11.27
CA VAL A 109 -4.20 1.41 -10.79
C VAL A 109 -3.94 -0.08 -10.64
N ARG A 110 -3.40 -0.72 -11.68
CA ARG A 110 -3.02 -2.13 -11.64
C ARG A 110 -2.08 -2.45 -10.48
N ALA A 111 -0.95 -1.73 -10.37
CA ALA A 111 0.05 -1.97 -9.35
C ALA A 111 -0.53 -1.78 -7.94
N SER A 112 -1.33 -0.73 -7.71
CA SER A 112 -1.95 -0.47 -6.41
C SER A 112 -2.87 -1.61 -5.96
N ILE A 113 -3.66 -2.20 -6.87
CA ILE A 113 -4.53 -3.35 -6.59
C ILE A 113 -3.67 -4.57 -6.24
N LEU A 114 -2.66 -4.87 -7.04
CA LEU A 114 -1.78 -6.02 -6.83
C LEU A 114 -0.99 -5.91 -5.52
N MET A 115 -0.44 -4.72 -5.22
CA MET A 115 0.27 -4.46 -3.97
C MET A 115 -0.65 -4.65 -2.76
N VAL A 116 -1.85 -4.07 -2.80
CA VAL A 116 -2.78 -4.16 -1.67
C VAL A 116 -3.27 -5.59 -1.50
N ALA A 117 -3.66 -6.28 -2.59
CA ALA A 117 -4.01 -7.69 -2.55
C ALA A 117 -2.87 -8.52 -1.94
N ALA A 118 -1.62 -8.24 -2.33
CA ALA A 118 -0.44 -8.97 -1.89
C ALA A 118 0.05 -8.70 -0.46
N SER A 119 -0.60 -7.83 0.32
CA SER A 119 -0.30 -7.63 1.73
C SER A 119 -1.20 -8.49 2.63
N PRO A 120 -0.65 -9.52 3.28
CA PRO A 120 -1.31 -10.26 4.36
C PRO A 120 -1.86 -9.37 5.49
N LEU A 121 -1.12 -8.34 5.91
CA LEU A 121 -1.56 -7.45 6.99
C LEU A 121 -2.77 -6.61 6.58
N LEU A 122 -2.77 -6.06 5.37
CA LEU A 122 -3.94 -5.34 4.83
C LEU A 122 -5.11 -6.27 4.57
N THR A 123 -4.85 -7.49 4.10
CA THR A 123 -5.90 -8.52 3.97
C THR A 123 -6.61 -8.74 5.30
N ARG A 124 -5.85 -8.91 6.37
CA ARG A 124 -6.42 -9.12 7.70
C ARG A 124 -7.18 -7.90 8.23
N ALA A 125 -6.65 -6.70 8.02
CA ALA A 125 -7.33 -5.46 8.40
C ALA A 125 -8.66 -5.28 7.64
N SER A 126 -8.65 -5.54 6.33
CA SER A 126 -9.84 -5.43 5.47
C SER A 126 -10.87 -6.54 5.73
N ALA A 127 -10.44 -7.72 6.17
CA ALA A 127 -11.30 -8.87 6.50
C ALA A 127 -12.11 -8.71 7.82
N GLY A 128 -12.14 -7.50 8.41
CA GLY A 128 -12.97 -7.18 9.56
C GLY A 128 -12.31 -7.41 10.92
N ASP A 129 -10.98 -7.31 11.02
CA ASP A 129 -10.26 -7.21 12.29
C ASP A 129 -10.14 -5.70 12.68
N PRO A 130 -11.11 -5.14 13.44
CA PRO A 130 -11.13 -3.70 13.74
C PRO A 130 -9.93 -3.28 14.58
N ASP A 131 -9.34 -4.21 15.33
CA ASP A 131 -8.20 -3.94 16.18
C ASP A 131 -6.91 -3.84 15.36
N MET A 132 -6.78 -4.67 14.32
CA MET A 132 -5.72 -4.53 13.33
C MET A 132 -5.84 -3.18 12.60
N LEU A 133 -7.04 -2.82 12.14
CA LEU A 133 -7.25 -1.55 11.45
C LEU A 133 -6.92 -0.36 12.36
N ALA A 134 -7.40 -0.35 13.60
CA ALA A 134 -7.11 0.71 14.56
C ALA A 134 -5.60 0.81 14.84
N ALA A 135 -4.93 -0.33 15.04
CA ALA A 135 -3.49 -0.36 15.27
C ALA A 135 -2.68 0.13 14.06
N LEU A 136 -3.11 -0.17 12.83
CA LEU A 136 -2.47 0.35 11.62
C LEU A 136 -2.59 1.86 11.52
N VAL A 137 -3.77 2.42 11.84
CA VAL A 137 -3.98 3.87 11.85
C VAL A 137 -3.14 4.53 12.95
N GLU A 138 -3.07 3.93 14.14
CA GLU A 138 -2.29 4.46 15.26
C GLU A 138 -0.77 4.36 15.03
N ALA A 139 -0.31 3.29 14.38
CA ALA A 139 1.10 3.05 14.11
C ALA A 139 1.67 3.97 13.01
N MET A 140 0.83 4.76 12.33
CA MET A 140 1.28 5.68 11.28
C MET A 140 1.90 6.95 11.88
N PRO A 141 3.20 7.20 11.68
CA PRO A 141 3.81 8.47 12.09
C PRO A 141 3.32 9.63 11.20
N GLU A 142 3.39 10.86 11.70
CA GLU A 142 3.01 12.07 10.94
C GLU A 142 3.67 12.17 9.56
N ARG A 143 4.96 11.77 9.46
CA ARG A 143 5.70 11.76 8.19
C ARG A 143 5.05 10.86 7.14
N VAL A 144 4.41 9.77 7.55
CA VAL A 144 3.67 8.87 6.65
C VAL A 144 2.32 9.47 6.29
N GLY A 145 1.64 10.12 7.24
CA GLY A 145 0.44 10.90 6.95
C GLY A 145 0.70 11.96 5.88
N GLN A 146 1.83 12.68 5.99
CA GLN A 146 2.29 13.63 4.98
C GLN A 146 2.58 12.94 3.64
N ALA A 147 3.41 11.89 3.62
CA ALA A 147 3.72 11.15 2.39
C ALA A 147 2.47 10.58 1.68
N MET A 148 1.42 10.23 2.42
CA MET A 148 0.13 9.83 1.84
C MET A 148 -0.64 11.02 1.26
N ALA A 149 -0.65 12.17 1.93
CA ALA A 149 -1.24 13.40 1.37
C ALA A 149 -0.53 13.81 0.07
N ASP A 150 0.78 13.63 0.03
CA ASP A 150 1.63 13.91 -1.12
C ASP A 150 1.34 12.94 -2.29
N ALA A 151 1.25 11.63 -1.99
CA ALA A 151 0.81 10.62 -2.95
C ALA A 151 -0.61 10.89 -3.47
N ASN A 152 -1.51 11.45 -2.64
CA ASN A 152 -2.84 11.88 -3.07
C ASN A 152 -2.78 13.07 -4.04
N SER A 153 -1.90 14.04 -3.79
CA SER A 153 -1.65 15.16 -4.71
C SER A 153 -1.10 14.66 -6.04
N PHE A 154 -0.11 13.76 -5.99
CA PHE A 154 0.43 13.08 -7.16
C PHE A 154 -0.66 12.38 -7.98
N MET A 155 -1.57 11.66 -7.31
CA MET A 155 -2.72 11.03 -7.97
C MET A 155 -3.64 12.04 -8.67
N GLY A 156 -3.90 13.19 -8.04
CA GLY A 156 -4.64 14.28 -8.67
C GLY A 156 -4.00 14.74 -9.98
N HIS A 157 -2.68 14.96 -9.98
CA HIS A 157 -1.94 15.33 -11.17
C HIS A 157 -1.93 14.25 -12.26
N LEU A 158 -1.84 12.97 -11.86
CA LEU A 158 -1.89 11.85 -12.80
C LEU A 158 -3.26 11.74 -13.49
N LEU A 159 -4.34 11.93 -12.73
CA LEU A 159 -5.70 12.01 -13.26
C LEU A 159 -5.83 13.18 -14.24
N ASP A 160 -5.39 14.38 -13.88
CA ASP A 160 -5.45 15.58 -14.72
C ASP A 160 -4.71 15.37 -16.06
N ALA A 161 -3.52 14.79 -16.01
CA ALA A 161 -2.73 14.51 -17.20
C ALA A 161 -3.40 13.46 -18.11
N ALA A 162 -4.06 12.45 -17.54
CA ALA A 162 -4.69 11.37 -18.29
C ALA A 162 -5.99 11.78 -19.00
N VAL A 163 -6.63 12.87 -18.56
CA VAL A 163 -7.88 13.40 -19.14
C VAL A 163 -7.72 14.72 -19.90
N ALA A 164 -6.49 15.19 -20.11
CA ALA A 164 -6.23 16.47 -20.75
C ALA A 164 -6.86 16.59 -22.17
N PRO A 165 -7.46 17.75 -22.52
CA PRO A 165 -7.63 18.95 -21.70
C PRO A 165 -8.61 18.74 -20.54
N ALA A 166 -8.34 19.35 -19.38
CA ALA A 166 -9.10 19.13 -18.15
C ALA A 166 -10.62 19.28 -18.35
N GLN A 167 -11.36 18.21 -18.03
CA GLN A 167 -12.81 18.14 -18.28
C GLN A 167 -13.64 18.11 -16.98
N TRP A 168 -12.99 18.11 -15.81
CA TRP A 168 -13.63 17.96 -14.50
C TRP A 168 -13.39 19.17 -13.62
N THR A 169 -14.34 19.45 -12.73
CA THR A 169 -14.11 20.38 -11.62
C THR A 169 -13.16 19.76 -10.57
N ASP A 170 -12.59 20.59 -9.68
CA ASP A 170 -11.75 20.11 -8.57
C ASP A 170 -12.48 19.11 -7.66
N GLU A 171 -13.78 19.32 -7.42
CA GLU A 171 -14.64 18.42 -6.65
C GLU A 171 -14.83 17.09 -7.37
N GLU A 172 -15.12 17.13 -8.68
CA GLU A 172 -15.27 15.94 -9.52
C GLU A 172 -13.98 15.11 -9.60
N ARG A 173 -12.81 15.77 -9.64
CA ARG A 173 -11.49 15.11 -9.59
C ARG A 173 -11.25 14.48 -8.21
N HIS A 174 -11.49 15.22 -7.13
CA HIS A 174 -11.30 14.73 -5.77
C HIS A 174 -12.16 13.49 -5.50
N ALA A 175 -13.45 13.53 -5.86
CA ALA A 175 -14.37 12.41 -5.71
C ALA A 175 -13.86 11.14 -6.41
N ARG A 176 -13.35 11.27 -7.65
CA ARG A 176 -12.78 10.14 -8.41
C ARG A 176 -11.52 9.58 -7.78
N SER A 177 -10.62 10.44 -7.29
CA SER A 177 -9.42 10.01 -6.56
C SER A 177 -9.79 9.21 -5.31
N VAL A 178 -10.78 9.67 -4.54
CA VAL A 178 -11.28 8.96 -3.35
C VAL A 178 -11.88 7.60 -3.72
N VAL A 179 -12.75 7.55 -4.74
CA VAL A 179 -13.37 6.30 -5.21
C VAL A 179 -12.32 5.31 -5.68
N LEU A 180 -11.36 5.74 -6.50
CA LEU A 180 -10.27 4.89 -6.97
C LEU A 180 -9.50 4.27 -5.80
N GLN A 181 -9.11 5.11 -4.84
CA GLN A 181 -8.39 4.65 -3.65
C GLN A 181 -9.23 3.77 -2.71
N ALA A 182 -10.55 3.91 -2.72
CA ALA A 182 -11.44 3.02 -2.00
C ALA A 182 -11.49 1.65 -2.68
N LEU A 183 -11.65 1.62 -4.01
CA LEU A 183 -11.69 0.39 -4.80
C LEU A 183 -10.41 -0.44 -4.64
N THR A 184 -9.24 0.19 -4.65
CA THR A 184 -7.97 -0.51 -4.45
C THR A 184 -7.84 -1.14 -3.06
N ARG A 185 -8.46 -0.56 -2.02
CA ARG A 185 -8.50 -1.14 -0.66
C ARG A 185 -9.33 -2.40 -0.54
N PHE A 186 -10.30 -2.62 -1.44
CA PHE A 186 -11.10 -3.85 -1.47
C PHE A 186 -10.40 -5.02 -2.17
N ALA A 187 -9.28 -4.78 -2.86
CA ALA A 187 -8.49 -5.80 -3.54
C ALA A 187 -8.21 -7.08 -2.71
N PRO A 188 -7.93 -7.02 -1.39
CA PRO A 188 -7.69 -8.22 -0.60
C PRO A 188 -8.95 -9.06 -0.38
N LEU A 189 -10.13 -8.43 -0.31
CA LEU A 189 -11.40 -9.13 -0.11
C LEU A 189 -11.80 -9.90 -1.37
N VAL A 190 -11.55 -9.32 -2.54
CA VAL A 190 -11.89 -9.97 -3.82
C VAL A 190 -10.85 -11.00 -4.26
N ARG A 191 -9.67 -11.05 -3.63
CA ARG A 191 -8.55 -11.93 -4.00
C ARG A 191 -8.94 -13.39 -4.15
N ASP A 192 -9.73 -13.94 -3.24
CA ASP A 192 -10.16 -15.35 -3.24
C ASP A 192 -11.69 -15.49 -3.34
N ASP A 193 -12.37 -14.38 -3.67
CA ASP A 193 -13.82 -14.31 -3.67
C ASP A 193 -14.43 -15.00 -4.92
N PRO A 194 -15.47 -15.85 -4.76
CA PRO A 194 -16.24 -16.41 -5.86
C PRO A 194 -16.79 -15.38 -6.85
N LEU A 195 -16.97 -14.11 -6.44
CA LEU A 195 -17.35 -12.99 -7.29
C LEU A 195 -16.45 -12.82 -8.52
N ARG A 196 -15.17 -13.22 -8.45
CA ARG A 196 -14.26 -13.17 -9.61
C ARG A 196 -14.62 -14.16 -10.72
N GLN A 197 -15.46 -15.17 -10.43
CA GLN A 197 -15.93 -16.16 -11.40
C GLN A 197 -14.81 -16.77 -12.25
N GLY A 198 -13.65 -17.04 -11.64
CA GLY A 198 -12.48 -17.64 -12.30
C GLY A 198 -11.46 -16.65 -12.89
N LEU A 199 -11.71 -15.33 -12.86
CA LEU A 199 -10.69 -14.32 -13.21
C LEU A 199 -9.55 -14.32 -12.20
N SER A 200 -8.29 -14.37 -12.67
CA SER A 200 -7.11 -14.14 -11.82
C SER A 200 -7.11 -12.72 -11.22
N ILE A 201 -6.38 -12.51 -10.13
CA ILE A 201 -6.28 -11.17 -9.52
C ILE A 201 -5.59 -10.17 -10.46
N GLU A 202 -4.68 -10.67 -11.29
CA GLU A 202 -4.01 -9.91 -12.35
C GLU A 202 -5.00 -9.47 -13.42
N GLN A 203 -5.85 -10.38 -13.93
CA GLN A 203 -6.89 -10.03 -14.90
C GLN A 203 -7.92 -9.06 -14.32
N PHE A 204 -8.30 -9.24 -13.05
CA PHE A 204 -9.19 -8.32 -12.36
C PHE A 204 -8.58 -6.92 -12.24
N ALA A 205 -7.30 -6.83 -11.85
CA ALA A 205 -6.59 -5.56 -11.72
C ALA A 205 -6.47 -4.83 -13.06
N GLU A 206 -6.12 -5.55 -14.14
CA GLU A 206 -6.08 -5.00 -15.49
C GLU A 206 -7.45 -4.50 -15.95
N THR A 207 -8.48 -5.33 -15.79
CA THR A 207 -9.85 -4.97 -16.19
C THR A 207 -10.36 -3.77 -15.41
N LEU A 208 -10.09 -3.69 -14.10
CA LEU A 208 -10.50 -2.55 -13.28
C LEU A 208 -9.74 -1.28 -13.68
N ALA A 209 -8.45 -1.40 -14.02
CA ALA A 209 -7.68 -0.29 -14.56
C ALA A 209 -8.26 0.22 -15.87
N ASP A 210 -8.58 -0.67 -16.82
CA ASP A 210 -9.21 -0.31 -18.09
C ASP A 210 -10.59 0.33 -17.89
N VAL A 211 -11.48 -0.28 -17.09
CA VAL A 211 -12.82 0.26 -16.79
C VAL A 211 -12.71 1.65 -16.18
N PHE A 212 -11.79 1.83 -15.22
CA PHE A 212 -11.60 3.13 -14.59
C PHE A 212 -11.10 4.15 -15.60
N VAL A 213 -10.03 3.82 -16.33
CA VAL A 213 -9.36 4.72 -17.28
C VAL A 213 -10.26 5.08 -18.47
N ASP A 214 -10.96 4.12 -19.05
CA ASP A 214 -11.90 4.36 -20.15
C ASP A 214 -13.19 5.05 -19.69
N GLY A 215 -13.61 4.79 -18.46
CA GLY A 215 -14.72 5.45 -17.78
C GLY A 215 -14.44 6.90 -17.38
N MET A 216 -13.19 7.38 -17.49
CA MET A 216 -12.85 8.78 -17.25
C MET A 216 -13.31 9.74 -18.34
N ARG A 217 -13.86 9.26 -19.46
CA ARG A 217 -14.47 10.12 -20.48
C ARG A 217 -15.61 10.92 -19.85
N VAL A 218 -15.65 12.24 -20.01
CA VAL A 218 -16.84 13.01 -19.63
C VAL A 218 -18.01 12.53 -20.50
N PRO A 219 -19.14 12.10 -19.90
CA PRO A 219 -20.33 11.82 -20.67
C PRO A 219 -20.73 13.08 -21.43
N ASP A 220 -21.06 12.97 -22.72
CA ASP A 220 -21.69 14.08 -23.44
C ASP A 220 -22.95 14.49 -22.68
N ARG A 221 -22.86 15.52 -21.84
CA ARG A 221 -24.03 16.10 -21.12
C ARG A 221 -24.95 16.87 -22.08
N ALA A 222 -24.73 16.78 -23.39
CA ALA A 222 -25.61 17.30 -24.42
C ALA A 222 -26.65 16.24 -24.81
N ARG A 223 -27.74 16.16 -24.02
CA ARG A 223 -29.14 15.79 -24.38
C ARG A 223 -29.86 15.23 -23.15
N ALA A 224 -30.34 16.13 -22.29
CA ALA A 224 -31.52 15.91 -21.47
C ALA A 224 -32.38 17.17 -21.56
#